data_AF-A0A534ZLW1-F1
#
_entry.id   AF-A0A534ZLW1-F1
#
_cell.length_a   1.000
_cell.length_b   1.000
_cell.length_c   1.000
_cell.angle_alpha   90.00
_cell.angle_beta   90.00
_cell.angle_gamma   90.00
#
_symmetry.space_group_name_H-M   'P 1'
#
loop_
_entity.id
_entity.type
_entity.pdbx_description
1 polymer ?
#
loop_
_entity_poly.entity_id
_entity_poly.type
_entity_poly.pdbx_seq_one_letter_code
_entity_poly.pdbx_strand_id
1 'polypeptide(L)'
;MSVDVYDGKRLLGTVAANQFRGWLHAVGYGKGNHGFACETPAELRDGRPHSISLRISGTNIPLRHTPQVVTCPESFIPTSPAPTAEQSTAPEQKDEAVAGGGVTPVYRDNGDGTISDVNSGLMWEKKIKLDGIGDAANLHDADNCYPWAGTCAAGGAECRVDADCGASGPCHAVDCQASPPAGLTIFKWVEQLNASNFAGHNDWRMPSSGELYGIVNPLEEGDATTRAAFTGASCGAACGNPRDPACSCNHPGLYWAATKNESNPDSSWMMLFYCNGNLFLDLKSNRFYVRAVRGGAPQRP
;
A
#
# COMPACT_ATOMS: atom_id res chain seq x y z
N MET A 1 27.46 0.09 -2.42
CA MET A 1 27.33 1.23 -3.35
C MET A 1 26.70 2.36 -2.56
N SER A 2 27.05 3.61 -2.83
CA SER A 2 26.54 4.76 -2.07
C SER A 2 25.98 5.81 -3.01
N VAL A 3 25.09 6.64 -2.50
CA VAL A 3 24.46 7.75 -3.22
C VAL A 3 24.78 9.04 -2.49
N ASP A 4 25.24 10.04 -3.24
CA ASP A 4 25.47 11.39 -2.74
C ASP A 4 24.17 12.21 -2.92
N VAL A 5 23.72 12.84 -1.84
CA VAL A 5 22.49 13.65 -1.77
C VAL A 5 22.87 15.12 -1.76
N TYR A 6 22.30 15.91 -2.66
CA TYR A 6 22.58 17.34 -2.81
C TYR A 6 21.33 18.17 -2.69
N ASP A 7 21.44 19.38 -2.16
CA ASP A 7 20.47 20.48 -2.31
C ASP A 7 21.08 21.57 -3.19
N GLY A 8 20.56 21.70 -4.40
CA GLY A 8 21.20 22.49 -5.46
C GLY A 8 22.62 22.00 -5.74
N LYS A 9 23.63 22.80 -5.35
CA LYS A 9 25.06 22.45 -5.48
C LYS A 9 25.69 21.94 -4.18
N ARG A 10 24.98 22.03 -3.05
CA ARG A 10 25.49 21.68 -1.72
C ARG A 10 25.30 20.20 -1.46
N LEU A 11 26.37 19.48 -1.11
CA LEU A 11 26.27 18.09 -0.65
C LEU A 11 25.68 18.08 0.77
N LEU A 12 24.58 17.36 0.95
CA LEU A 12 23.93 17.12 2.24
C LEU A 12 24.53 15.91 2.95
N GLY A 13 24.91 14.88 2.18
CA GLY A 13 25.56 13.69 2.73
C GLY A 13 25.65 12.54 1.74
N THR A 14 26.28 11.46 2.18
CA THR A 14 26.43 10.22 1.41
C THR A 14 25.74 9.08 2.15
N VAL A 15 24.87 8.36 1.46
CA VAL A 15 24.01 7.31 2.02
C VAL A 15 24.37 5.97 1.40
N ALA A 16 24.47 4.93 2.22
CA ALA A 16 24.66 3.58 1.71
C ALA A 16 23.41 3.10 0.96
N ALA A 17 23.59 2.77 -0.32
CA ALA A 17 22.58 2.10 -1.15
C ALA A 17 22.76 0.58 -1.03
N ASN A 18 22.42 0.07 0.14
CA ASN A 18 22.54 -1.33 0.53
C ASN A 18 21.23 -1.93 1.07
N GLN A 19 20.15 -1.15 1.11
CA GLN A 19 18.85 -1.65 1.55
C GLN A 19 18.26 -2.55 0.46
N PHE A 20 17.80 -3.73 0.87
CA PHE A 20 17.14 -4.66 -0.02
C PHE A 20 15.78 -4.11 -0.46
N ARG A 21 15.58 -4.01 -1.77
CA ARG A 21 14.28 -3.75 -2.39
C ARG A 21 13.93 -4.95 -3.26
N GLY A 22 12.99 -5.77 -2.78
CA GLY A 22 12.59 -7.03 -3.42
C GLY A 22 12.18 -6.87 -4.89
N TRP A 23 11.59 -5.73 -5.25
CA TRP A 23 11.23 -5.44 -6.64
C TRP A 23 12.46 -5.28 -7.55
N LEU A 24 13.53 -4.62 -7.09
CA LEU A 24 14.76 -4.47 -7.89
C LEU A 24 15.38 -5.83 -8.22
N HIS A 25 15.33 -6.78 -7.28
CA HIS A 25 15.73 -8.16 -7.55
C HIS A 25 14.75 -8.86 -8.52
N ALA A 26 13.44 -8.73 -8.29
CA ALA A 26 12.39 -9.40 -9.07
C ALA A 26 12.31 -8.94 -10.54
N VAL A 27 12.66 -7.68 -10.84
CA VAL A 27 12.72 -7.17 -12.23
C VAL A 27 14.13 -7.20 -12.84
N GLY A 28 15.06 -7.93 -12.22
CA GLY A 28 16.41 -8.16 -12.76
C GLY A 28 17.39 -6.99 -12.63
N TYR A 29 17.08 -5.96 -11.85
CA TYR A 29 18.01 -4.87 -11.53
C TYR A 29 18.96 -5.26 -10.40
N GLY A 30 20.06 -5.91 -10.78
CA GLY A 30 21.15 -6.24 -9.87
C GLY A 30 20.73 -7.24 -8.79
N LYS A 31 21.28 -7.11 -7.58
CA LYS A 31 21.02 -8.04 -6.46
C LYS A 31 19.87 -7.59 -5.54
N GLY A 32 19.08 -6.59 -5.94
CA GLY A 32 18.05 -5.99 -5.08
C GLY A 32 18.56 -5.08 -3.95
N ASN A 33 19.84 -5.16 -3.57
CA ASN A 33 20.47 -4.36 -2.51
C ASN A 33 20.95 -2.99 -3.02
N HIS A 34 20.04 -2.20 -3.58
CA HIS A 34 20.34 -0.88 -4.13
C HIS A 34 19.41 0.22 -3.59
N GLY A 35 18.49 -0.12 -2.67
CA GLY A 35 17.69 0.87 -1.96
C GLY A 35 18.53 1.64 -0.95
N PHE A 36 18.09 2.84 -0.63
CA PHE A 36 18.63 3.68 0.43
C PHE A 36 17.49 4.48 1.05
N ALA A 37 17.66 4.87 2.30
CA ALA A 37 16.82 5.85 2.97
C ALA A 37 17.75 6.87 3.64
N CYS A 38 17.40 8.15 3.53
CA CYS A 38 18.04 9.22 4.29
C CYS A 38 17.01 9.85 5.21
N GLU A 39 17.39 10.06 6.47
CA GLU A 39 16.62 10.95 7.32
C GLU A 39 16.62 12.35 6.71
N THR A 40 15.46 13.00 6.68
CA THR A 40 15.36 14.38 6.19
C THR A 40 16.19 15.30 7.09
N PRO A 41 17.29 15.89 6.57
CA PRO A 41 18.16 16.75 7.36
C PRO A 41 17.38 17.94 7.93
N ALA A 42 17.75 18.40 9.12
CA ALA A 42 17.06 19.49 9.80
C ALA A 42 17.08 20.78 8.97
N GLU A 43 18.12 20.97 8.15
CA GLU A 43 18.32 22.11 7.27
C GLU A 43 17.34 22.19 6.10
N LEU A 44 16.60 21.12 5.81
CA LEU A 44 15.53 21.12 4.80
C LEU A 44 14.16 21.46 5.39
N ARG A 45 14.05 21.55 6.72
CA ARG A 45 12.79 21.82 7.45
C ARG A 45 12.63 23.32 7.70
N ASP A 46 12.72 24.12 6.65
CA ASP A 46 12.64 25.59 6.69
C ASP A 46 11.37 26.14 6.02
N GLY A 47 10.46 25.25 5.60
CA GLY A 47 9.22 25.61 4.91
C GLY A 47 9.42 26.11 3.48
N ARG A 48 10.65 26.10 2.94
CA ARG A 48 10.97 26.55 1.59
C ARG A 48 11.18 25.37 0.64
N PRO A 49 10.99 25.57 -0.67
CA PRO A 49 11.28 24.55 -1.66
C PRO A 49 12.80 24.34 -1.82
N HIS A 50 13.23 23.10 -1.65
CA HIS A 50 14.61 22.65 -1.89
C HIS A 50 14.68 21.75 -3.11
N SER A 51 15.72 21.91 -3.93
CA SER A 51 15.94 21.12 -5.14
C SER A 51 16.93 20.00 -4.86
N ILE A 52 16.41 18.82 -4.54
CA ILE A 52 17.21 17.67 -4.11
C ILE A 52 17.68 16.85 -5.32
N SER A 53 19.00 16.71 -5.46
CA SER A 53 19.61 15.88 -6.50
C SER A 53 20.41 14.70 -5.94
N LEU A 54 20.34 13.55 -6.63
CA LEU A 54 20.99 12.30 -6.21
C LEU A 54 21.99 11.83 -7.26
N ARG A 55 23.19 11.42 -6.83
CA ARG A 55 24.24 10.89 -7.73
C ARG A 55 24.86 9.62 -7.20
N ILE A 56 25.33 8.75 -8.09
CA ILE A 56 26.15 7.61 -7.68
C ILE A 56 27.45 8.16 -7.10
N SER A 57 27.73 7.83 -5.83
CA SER A 57 28.85 8.40 -5.09
C SER A 57 30.19 8.17 -5.78
N GLY A 58 31.00 9.22 -5.87
CA GLY A 58 32.28 9.19 -6.60
C GLY A 58 32.15 9.32 -8.13
N THR A 59 30.94 9.59 -8.66
CA THR A 59 30.70 9.82 -10.09
C THR A 59 29.83 11.04 -10.33
N ASN A 60 29.74 11.49 -11.59
CA ASN A 60 28.78 12.52 -12.02
C ASN A 60 27.50 11.94 -12.62
N ILE A 61 27.21 10.64 -12.42
CA ILE A 61 26.03 9.99 -12.98
C ILE A 61 24.82 10.27 -12.06
N PRO A 62 23.80 11.02 -12.53
CA PRO A 62 22.60 11.27 -11.75
C PRO A 62 21.72 10.01 -11.70
N LEU A 63 21.01 9.84 -10.58
CA LEU A 63 19.92 8.87 -10.51
C LEU A 63 18.75 9.36 -11.36
N ARG A 64 17.92 8.46 -11.87
CA ARG A 64 16.70 8.86 -12.61
C ARG A 64 15.77 9.64 -11.70
N HIS A 65 14.96 10.51 -12.30
CA HIS A 65 13.97 11.36 -11.60
C HIS A 65 14.60 12.32 -10.59
N THR A 66 15.77 12.88 -10.92
CA THR A 66 16.46 13.88 -10.11
C THR A 66 16.88 15.06 -11.01
N PRO A 67 16.78 16.32 -10.56
CA PRO A 67 16.37 16.78 -9.22
C PRO A 67 14.86 16.63 -8.95
N GLN A 68 14.49 16.58 -7.66
CA GLN A 68 13.12 16.68 -7.16
C GLN A 68 12.99 17.91 -6.28
N VAL A 69 11.86 18.62 -6.37
CA VAL A 69 11.57 19.72 -5.45
C VAL A 69 10.83 19.16 -4.24
N VAL A 70 11.39 19.35 -3.06
CA VAL A 70 10.76 19.00 -1.78
C VAL A 70 10.61 20.25 -0.93
N THR A 71 9.42 20.44 -0.38
CA THR A 71 9.15 21.49 0.61
C THR A 71 8.82 20.78 1.91
N CYS A 72 9.71 20.86 2.90
CA CYS A 72 9.42 20.30 4.22
C CYS A 72 8.98 21.43 5.15
N PRO A 73 7.79 21.32 5.78
CA PRO A 73 7.33 22.35 6.70
C PRO A 73 8.32 22.50 7.87
N GLU A 74 8.50 23.73 8.36
CA GLU A 74 9.12 23.95 9.67
C GLU A 74 8.38 23.10 10.71
N SER A 75 9.11 22.48 11.62
CA SER A 75 8.51 21.59 12.62
C SER A 75 7.56 22.40 13.53
N PHE A 76 6.25 22.35 13.23
CA PHE A 76 5.22 22.94 14.07
C PHE A 76 4.87 21.97 15.21
N ILE A 77 5.30 22.30 16.43
CA ILE A 77 4.71 21.72 17.64
C ILE A 77 3.26 22.24 17.70
N PRO A 78 2.23 21.36 17.82
CA PRO A 78 0.84 21.78 17.73
C PRO A 78 0.32 22.34 19.06
N THR A 79 -0.32 23.50 19.00
CA THR A 79 -1.43 23.84 19.91
C THR A 79 -2.72 23.96 19.08
N SER A 80 -3.75 23.25 19.57
CA SER A 80 -5.06 22.95 18.96
C SER A 80 -6.02 24.17 18.93
N PRO A 81 -7.27 24.09 18.39
CA PRO A 81 -7.64 24.63 17.07
C PRO A 81 -8.87 25.58 17.09
N ALA A 82 -9.17 26.24 15.95
CA ALA A 82 -10.55 26.49 15.45
C ALA A 82 -10.54 27.08 14.01
N PRO A 83 -11.56 26.79 13.17
CA PRO A 83 -11.58 27.01 11.72
C PRO A 83 -11.98 28.47 11.37
N THR A 84 -11.81 28.98 10.14
CA THR A 84 -12.81 28.89 9.05
C THR A 84 -12.27 29.60 7.78
N ALA A 85 -12.55 28.99 6.62
CA ALA A 85 -12.68 29.51 5.24
C ALA A 85 -11.71 30.56 4.67
N GLU A 86 -11.17 30.32 3.47
CA GLU A 86 -11.75 30.80 2.20
C GLU A 86 -10.95 30.36 0.97
N GLN A 87 -11.67 30.24 -0.15
CA GLN A 87 -11.26 29.79 -1.48
C GLN A 87 -10.48 30.87 -2.26
N SER A 88 -9.61 30.46 -3.20
CA SER A 88 -9.37 31.15 -4.50
C SER A 88 -8.36 30.32 -5.32
N THR A 89 -8.74 29.49 -6.30
CA THR A 89 -9.06 29.76 -7.73
C THR A 89 -8.01 30.57 -8.52
N ALA A 90 -7.19 29.87 -9.33
CA ALA A 90 -6.85 30.25 -10.71
C ALA A 90 -6.12 29.08 -11.43
N PRO A 91 -6.25 28.95 -12.77
CA PRO A 91 -6.03 27.70 -13.51
C PRO A 91 -4.64 27.64 -14.18
N GLU A 92 -4.14 26.44 -14.50
CA GLU A 92 -3.05 26.35 -15.48
C GLU A 92 -3.17 25.14 -16.41
N GLN A 93 -2.90 25.45 -17.68
CA GLN A 93 -3.24 24.70 -18.89
C GLN A 93 -2.29 23.54 -19.15
N LYS A 94 -2.86 22.46 -19.72
CA LYS A 94 -2.16 21.34 -20.34
C LYS A 94 -1.26 21.80 -21.48
N ASP A 95 -0.07 21.22 -21.57
CA ASP A 95 0.54 20.87 -22.85
C ASP A 95 1.11 19.44 -22.80
N GLU A 96 0.58 18.60 -23.69
CA GLU A 96 0.95 17.20 -23.94
C GLU A 96 1.96 17.11 -25.09
N ALA A 97 2.97 16.23 -24.99
CA ALA A 97 3.62 15.57 -26.14
C ALA A 97 4.45 14.31 -25.76
N VAL A 98 3.78 13.14 -25.80
CA VAL A 98 4.08 11.86 -26.53
C VAL A 98 5.51 11.64 -27.06
N ALA A 99 6.19 10.47 -27.02
CA ALA A 99 6.03 9.14 -26.41
C ALA A 99 7.34 8.33 -26.58
N GLY A 100 7.52 7.28 -25.77
CA GLY A 100 8.57 6.26 -25.98
C GLY A 100 8.74 5.17 -24.90
N GLY A 101 7.66 4.66 -24.27
CA GLY A 101 7.65 3.30 -23.70
C GLY A 101 7.64 3.10 -22.18
N GLY A 102 7.00 3.96 -21.39
CA GLY A 102 6.54 3.62 -20.02
C GLY A 102 5.04 3.40 -20.04
N VAL A 103 4.57 2.20 -19.70
CA VAL A 103 3.14 1.90 -19.72
C VAL A 103 2.53 2.49 -18.45
N THR A 104 1.80 3.60 -18.56
CA THR A 104 0.95 4.12 -17.47
C THR A 104 0.05 2.98 -16.98
N PRO A 105 0.03 2.65 -15.67
CA PRO A 105 -0.92 1.71 -15.10
C PRO A 105 -2.35 2.10 -15.52
N VAL A 106 -2.95 1.31 -16.41
CA VAL A 106 -4.32 1.56 -16.83
C VAL A 106 -5.19 0.67 -15.97
N TYR A 107 -5.73 1.30 -14.92
CA TYR A 107 -6.73 0.68 -14.07
C TYR A 107 -8.10 0.83 -14.73
N ARG A 108 -8.85 -0.27 -14.79
CA ARG A 108 -10.20 -0.31 -15.34
C ARG A 108 -11.14 -0.91 -14.31
N ASP A 109 -12.12 -0.13 -13.88
CA ASP A 109 -13.27 -0.64 -13.14
C ASP A 109 -14.09 -1.59 -14.04
N ASN A 110 -14.35 -2.80 -13.56
CA ASN A 110 -15.11 -3.81 -14.29
C ASN A 110 -16.63 -3.72 -14.02
N GLY A 111 -17.08 -2.90 -13.06
CA GLY A 111 -18.49 -2.74 -12.70
C GLY A 111 -19.10 -3.92 -11.94
N ASP A 112 -18.30 -4.91 -11.58
CA ASP A 112 -18.70 -6.13 -10.86
C ASP A 112 -18.23 -6.17 -9.40
N GLY A 113 -17.52 -5.12 -8.96
CA GLY A 113 -16.84 -5.05 -7.67
C GLY A 113 -15.31 -5.13 -7.76
N THR A 114 -14.75 -5.19 -8.97
CA THR A 114 -13.30 -5.36 -9.18
C THR A 114 -12.69 -4.28 -10.09
N ILE A 115 -11.37 -4.13 -9.97
CA ILE A 115 -10.56 -3.21 -10.79
C ILE A 115 -9.45 -4.02 -11.45
N SER A 116 -9.36 -4.01 -12.78
CA SER A 116 -8.26 -4.64 -13.52
C SER A 116 -7.09 -3.67 -13.67
N ASP A 117 -5.88 -4.11 -13.39
CA ASP A 117 -4.65 -3.49 -13.93
C ASP A 117 -4.34 -4.14 -15.28
N VAL A 118 -4.55 -3.42 -16.38
CA VAL A 118 -4.38 -3.99 -17.73
C VAL A 118 -2.92 -4.24 -18.09
N ASN A 119 -1.96 -3.66 -17.36
CA ASN A 119 -0.54 -3.83 -17.67
C ASN A 119 0.02 -5.10 -17.06
N SER A 120 -0.33 -5.37 -15.79
CA SER A 120 0.12 -6.56 -15.08
C SER A 120 -0.79 -7.78 -15.30
N GLY A 121 -2.04 -7.55 -15.72
CA GLY A 121 -3.08 -8.56 -15.76
C GLY A 121 -3.61 -8.94 -14.37
N LEU A 122 -3.28 -8.14 -13.34
CA LEU A 122 -3.85 -8.28 -12.00
C LEU A 122 -5.27 -7.75 -11.96
N MET A 123 -6.06 -8.31 -11.07
CA MET A 123 -7.41 -7.83 -10.76
C MET A 123 -7.55 -7.68 -9.25
N TRP A 124 -8.07 -6.55 -8.84
CA TRP A 124 -8.14 -6.09 -7.46
C TRP A 124 -9.59 -6.02 -6.99
N GLU A 125 -9.80 -6.38 -5.73
CA GLU A 125 -11.04 -6.13 -5.03
C GLU A 125 -11.25 -4.63 -4.80
N LYS A 126 -12.47 -4.12 -5.00
CA LYS A 126 -12.88 -2.81 -4.48
C LYS A 126 -13.23 -2.89 -3.00
N LYS A 127 -12.76 -1.91 -2.23
CA LYS A 127 -13.20 -1.72 -0.84
C LYS A 127 -14.25 -0.61 -0.79
N ILE A 128 -15.14 -0.68 0.16
CA ILE A 128 -16.30 0.21 0.31
C ILE A 128 -16.47 0.62 1.77
N LYS A 129 -17.45 1.47 2.08
CA LYS A 129 -17.83 1.80 3.46
C LYS A 129 -16.69 2.32 4.34
N LEU A 130 -15.85 3.20 3.80
CA LEU A 130 -14.84 3.91 4.61
C LEU A 130 -15.52 4.96 5.49
N ASP A 131 -16.16 4.56 6.58
CA ASP A 131 -16.91 5.42 7.50
C ASP A 131 -16.32 5.46 8.92
N GLY A 132 -15.19 4.80 9.12
CA GLY A 132 -14.47 4.71 10.39
C GLY A 132 -15.00 3.61 11.31
N ILE A 133 -15.89 2.74 10.83
CA ILE A 133 -16.49 1.66 11.62
C ILE A 133 -16.36 0.35 10.83
N GLY A 134 -15.59 -0.60 11.38
CA GLY A 134 -15.52 -1.94 10.78
C GLY A 134 -16.84 -2.72 10.88
N ASP A 135 -17.13 -3.53 9.86
CA ASP A 135 -18.32 -4.36 9.74
C ASP A 135 -17.95 -5.82 9.40
N ALA A 136 -18.08 -6.71 10.38
CA ALA A 136 -17.77 -8.14 10.22
C ALA A 136 -18.67 -8.87 9.23
N ALA A 137 -19.87 -8.36 8.94
CA ALA A 137 -20.77 -8.95 7.94
C ALA A 137 -20.38 -8.56 6.50
N ASN A 138 -19.56 -7.52 6.34
CA ASN A 138 -19.14 -6.98 5.04
C ASN A 138 -17.62 -7.16 4.84
N LEU A 139 -17.22 -8.22 4.15
CA LEU A 139 -15.80 -8.49 3.86
C LEU A 139 -15.10 -7.38 3.04
N HIS A 140 -15.88 -6.57 2.33
CA HIS A 140 -15.41 -5.48 1.45
C HIS A 140 -15.30 -4.14 2.18
N ASP A 141 -15.65 -4.08 3.46
CA ASP A 141 -15.51 -2.87 4.25
C ASP A 141 -14.03 -2.42 4.29
N ALA A 142 -13.79 -1.14 4.07
CA ALA A 142 -12.47 -0.54 4.01
C ALA A 142 -11.87 -0.31 5.41
N ASP A 143 -12.71 -0.25 6.45
CA ASP A 143 -12.30 -0.10 7.84
C ASP A 143 -11.97 -1.45 8.50
N ASN A 144 -12.32 -2.56 7.84
CA ASN A 144 -11.95 -3.89 8.31
C ASN A 144 -10.44 -4.16 8.22
N CYS A 145 -9.91 -4.77 9.26
CA CYS A 145 -8.49 -5.05 9.41
C CYS A 145 -8.32 -6.39 10.14
N TYR A 146 -7.30 -7.15 9.78
CA TYR A 146 -7.20 -8.56 10.17
C TYR A 146 -5.78 -8.92 10.61
N PRO A 147 -5.61 -9.86 11.56
CA PRO A 147 -4.32 -10.46 11.87
C PRO A 147 -3.96 -11.60 10.91
N TRP A 148 -2.68 -11.89 10.79
CA TRP A 148 -2.20 -13.09 10.09
C TRP A 148 -2.48 -14.37 10.88
N ALA A 149 -2.48 -14.27 12.20
CA ALA A 149 -2.59 -15.41 13.10
C ALA A 149 -3.61 -15.18 14.21
N GLY A 150 -4.24 -16.27 14.64
CA GLY A 150 -5.07 -16.38 15.82
C GLY A 150 -4.49 -17.38 16.81
N THR A 151 -5.32 -17.84 17.72
CA THR A 151 -4.98 -18.86 18.71
C THR A 151 -6.02 -19.97 18.72
N CYS A 152 -5.59 -21.21 18.89
CA CYS A 152 -6.51 -22.34 19.02
C CYS A 152 -7.36 -22.19 20.29
N ALA A 153 -8.66 -22.48 20.16
CA ALA A 153 -9.63 -22.34 21.25
C ALA A 153 -9.19 -23.04 22.55
N ALA A 154 -8.54 -24.20 22.43
CA ALA A 154 -7.84 -24.88 23.51
C ALA A 154 -6.31 -24.83 23.30
N GLY A 155 -5.57 -24.77 24.41
CA GLY A 155 -4.10 -24.87 24.40
C GLY A 155 -3.34 -23.62 23.93
N GLY A 156 -4.00 -22.62 23.34
CA GLY A 156 -3.40 -21.31 23.04
C GLY A 156 -2.30 -21.33 21.97
N ALA A 157 -2.15 -22.43 21.24
CA ALA A 157 -1.22 -22.53 20.12
C ALA A 157 -1.61 -21.54 19.01
N GLU A 158 -0.62 -20.91 18.36
CA GLU A 158 -0.87 -20.05 17.20
C GLU A 158 -1.50 -20.87 16.06
N CYS A 159 -2.47 -20.28 15.38
CA CYS A 159 -3.13 -20.88 14.22
C CYS A 159 -3.41 -19.84 13.14
N ARG A 160 -3.55 -20.30 11.90
CA ARG A 160 -3.93 -19.50 10.74
C ARG A 160 -5.33 -19.85 10.28
N VAL A 161 -5.64 -21.14 10.28
CA VAL A 161 -6.94 -21.71 9.93
C VAL A 161 -7.35 -22.73 10.98
N ASP A 162 -8.62 -23.12 10.98
CA ASP A 162 -9.15 -24.09 11.96
C ASP A 162 -8.43 -25.45 11.86
N ALA A 163 -7.94 -25.82 10.67
CA ALA A 163 -7.19 -27.05 10.45
C ALA A 163 -5.87 -27.13 11.25
N ASP A 164 -5.25 -26.00 11.58
CA ASP A 164 -4.00 -25.96 12.36
C ASP A 164 -4.21 -26.44 13.81
N CYS A 165 -5.44 -26.35 14.31
CA CYS A 165 -5.76 -26.64 15.70
C CYS A 165 -6.17 -28.09 15.95
N GLY A 166 -6.62 -28.84 14.93
CA GLY A 166 -7.04 -30.23 15.08
C GLY A 166 -8.05 -30.44 16.21
N ALA A 167 -7.67 -31.24 17.22
CA ALA A 167 -8.52 -31.51 18.39
C ALA A 167 -8.66 -30.31 19.36
N SER A 168 -7.85 -29.27 19.21
CA SER A 168 -7.87 -28.07 20.05
C SER A 168 -9.00 -27.09 19.70
N GLY A 169 -9.91 -27.46 18.78
CA GLY A 169 -11.06 -26.64 18.40
C GLY A 169 -10.74 -25.62 17.31
N PRO A 170 -11.62 -24.64 17.06
CA PRO A 170 -11.43 -23.66 15.98
C PRO A 170 -10.29 -22.67 16.27
N CYS A 171 -9.79 -22.04 15.20
CA CYS A 171 -8.85 -20.95 15.28
C CYS A 171 -9.58 -19.65 15.60
N HIS A 172 -9.30 -19.10 16.77
CA HIS A 172 -9.88 -17.86 17.29
C HIS A 172 -8.96 -16.68 16.98
N ALA A 173 -9.44 -15.73 16.19
CA ALA A 173 -8.73 -14.48 15.92
C ALA A 173 -9.46 -13.28 16.54
N VAL A 174 -8.70 -12.25 16.89
CA VAL A 174 -9.20 -10.92 17.25
C VAL A 174 -8.85 -10.01 16.08
N ASP A 175 -9.84 -9.51 15.37
CA ASP A 175 -9.66 -8.51 14.31
C ASP A 175 -10.13 -7.14 14.83
N CYS A 176 -10.27 -6.08 14.01
CA CYS A 176 -10.73 -4.79 14.57
C CYS A 176 -12.25 -4.67 14.69
N GLN A 177 -13.01 -5.45 13.91
CA GLN A 177 -14.46 -5.40 13.89
C GLN A 177 -15.12 -6.46 14.78
N ALA A 178 -14.39 -7.51 15.18
CA ALA A 178 -14.90 -8.66 15.90
C ALA A 178 -13.84 -9.32 16.80
N SER A 179 -14.35 -10.08 17.76
CA SER A 179 -13.56 -10.93 18.67
C SER A 179 -13.95 -12.40 18.51
N PRO A 180 -13.17 -13.34 19.05
CA PRO A 180 -13.51 -14.75 19.01
C PRO A 180 -14.93 -15.02 19.52
N PRO A 181 -15.69 -15.93 18.87
CA PRO A 181 -15.28 -16.79 17.74
C PRO A 181 -15.49 -16.16 16.35
N ALA A 182 -16.01 -14.93 16.29
CA ALA A 182 -16.40 -14.29 15.03
C ALA A 182 -15.24 -13.61 14.29
N GLY A 183 -14.16 -13.27 14.99
CA GLY A 183 -12.99 -12.66 14.37
C GLY A 183 -12.27 -13.59 13.40
N LEU A 184 -11.73 -13.02 12.33
CA LEU A 184 -11.08 -13.74 11.24
C LEU A 184 -9.58 -13.47 11.20
N THR A 185 -8.79 -14.49 10.88
CA THR A 185 -7.46 -14.26 10.31
C THR A 185 -7.60 -13.86 8.84
N ILE A 186 -6.55 -13.33 8.23
CA ILE A 186 -6.57 -13.07 6.78
C ILE A 186 -6.87 -14.34 5.96
N PHE A 187 -6.49 -15.52 6.45
CA PHE A 187 -6.71 -16.78 5.74
C PHE A 187 -8.19 -17.12 5.72
N LYS A 188 -8.86 -17.00 6.88
CA LYS A 188 -10.31 -17.18 6.97
C LYS A 188 -11.07 -16.11 6.18
N TRP A 189 -10.58 -14.87 6.16
CA TRP A 189 -11.14 -13.80 5.32
C TRP A 189 -11.04 -14.14 3.82
N VAL A 190 -9.86 -14.58 3.34
CA VAL A 190 -9.69 -15.03 1.93
C VAL A 190 -10.56 -16.25 1.62
N GLU A 191 -10.66 -17.22 2.54
CA GLU A 191 -11.54 -18.39 2.37
C GLU A 191 -13.01 -17.97 2.22
N GLN A 192 -13.50 -17.05 3.05
CA GLN A 192 -14.87 -16.55 2.95
C GLN A 192 -15.09 -15.74 1.67
N LEU A 193 -14.12 -14.91 1.28
CA LEU A 193 -14.18 -14.16 0.02
C LEU A 193 -14.28 -15.11 -1.18
N ASN A 194 -13.46 -16.17 -1.20
CA ASN A 194 -13.49 -17.18 -2.25
C ASN A 194 -14.77 -18.03 -2.21
N ALA A 195 -15.28 -18.37 -1.03
CA ALA A 195 -16.55 -19.08 -0.87
C ALA A 195 -17.75 -18.26 -1.35
N SER A 196 -17.68 -16.92 -1.25
CA SER A 196 -18.69 -16.01 -1.80
C SER A 196 -18.70 -15.95 -3.33
N ASN A 197 -17.68 -16.53 -3.99
CA ASN A 197 -17.46 -16.44 -5.43
C ASN A 197 -17.51 -14.99 -5.94
N PHE A 198 -16.82 -14.09 -5.21
CA PHE A 198 -16.88 -12.65 -5.46
C PHE A 198 -16.48 -12.31 -6.89
N ALA A 199 -17.35 -11.55 -7.57
CA ALA A 199 -17.27 -11.25 -9.01
C ALA A 199 -17.13 -12.49 -9.93
N GLY A 200 -17.62 -13.65 -9.50
CA GLY A 200 -17.49 -14.91 -10.23
C GLY A 200 -16.13 -15.59 -10.09
N HIS A 201 -15.34 -15.18 -9.10
CA HIS A 201 -13.98 -15.67 -8.85
C HIS A 201 -13.82 -16.23 -7.43
N ASN A 202 -13.01 -17.28 -7.32
CA ASN A 202 -12.72 -18.01 -6.08
C ASN A 202 -11.21 -18.30 -5.89
N ASP A 203 -10.37 -17.57 -6.61
CA ASP A 203 -8.91 -17.63 -6.60
C ASP A 203 -8.27 -16.33 -6.06
N TRP A 204 -9.00 -15.60 -5.21
CA TRP A 204 -8.51 -14.41 -4.53
C TRP A 204 -7.40 -14.76 -3.54
N ARG A 205 -6.41 -13.88 -3.43
CA ARG A 205 -5.28 -14.00 -2.50
C ARG A 205 -4.85 -12.64 -1.97
N MET A 206 -4.01 -12.69 -0.94
CA MET A 206 -3.28 -11.50 -0.49
C MET A 206 -2.21 -11.08 -1.52
N PRO A 207 -2.01 -9.78 -1.73
CA PRO A 207 -1.01 -9.24 -2.62
C PRO A 207 0.39 -9.30 -2.01
N SER A 208 1.40 -9.43 -2.86
CA SER A 208 2.79 -9.16 -2.48
C SER A 208 3.04 -7.65 -2.32
N SER A 209 4.13 -7.30 -1.66
CA SER A 209 4.55 -5.90 -1.51
C SER A 209 4.80 -5.22 -2.86
N GLY A 210 5.27 -5.96 -3.87
CA GLY A 210 5.45 -5.44 -5.22
C GLY A 210 4.12 -5.11 -5.91
N GLU A 211 3.09 -5.92 -5.68
CA GLU A 211 1.75 -5.67 -6.23
C GLU A 211 1.09 -4.46 -5.55
N LEU A 212 1.18 -4.36 -4.22
CA LEU A 212 0.68 -3.18 -3.50
C LEU A 212 1.38 -1.89 -3.95
N TYR A 213 2.70 -1.95 -4.20
CA TYR A 213 3.45 -0.80 -4.70
C TYR A 213 2.95 -0.30 -6.07
N GLY A 214 2.44 -1.23 -6.91
CA GLY A 214 1.81 -0.89 -8.19
C GLY A 214 0.58 0.01 -8.05
N ILE A 215 -0.14 -0.07 -6.91
CA ILE A 215 -1.27 0.83 -6.60
C ILE A 215 -0.77 2.11 -5.93
N VAL A 216 0.11 1.99 -4.92
CA VAL A 216 0.49 3.14 -4.10
C VAL A 216 1.31 4.16 -4.89
N ASN A 217 2.28 3.72 -5.71
CA ASN A 217 3.16 4.65 -6.40
C ASN A 217 2.40 5.62 -7.33
N PRO A 218 1.49 5.17 -8.21
CA PRO A 218 0.70 6.09 -9.01
C PRO A 218 -0.19 7.03 -8.18
N LEU A 219 -0.73 6.58 -7.04
CA LEU A 219 -1.54 7.43 -6.16
C LEU A 219 -0.72 8.59 -5.58
N GLU A 220 0.53 8.32 -5.18
CA GLU A 220 1.49 9.31 -4.66
C GLU A 220 1.96 10.27 -5.77
N GLU A 221 2.19 9.76 -6.98
CA GLU A 221 2.59 10.57 -8.15
C GLU A 221 1.49 11.47 -8.70
N GLY A 222 0.30 11.43 -8.12
CA GLY A 222 -0.78 12.31 -8.56
C GLY A 222 -1.73 11.67 -9.58
N ASP A 223 -1.51 10.42 -10.01
CA ASP A 223 -2.21 9.82 -11.14
C ASP A 223 -3.72 9.81 -10.91
N ALA A 224 -4.42 10.66 -11.66
CA ALA A 224 -5.85 10.88 -11.49
C ALA A 224 -6.66 9.62 -11.82
N THR A 225 -6.16 8.76 -12.73
CA THR A 225 -6.89 7.57 -13.17
C THR A 225 -6.85 6.46 -12.12
N THR A 226 -5.69 6.21 -11.52
CA THR A 226 -5.49 5.30 -10.40
C THR A 226 -6.24 5.80 -9.17
N ARG A 227 -6.19 7.11 -8.91
CA ARG A 227 -6.97 7.72 -7.83
C ARG A 227 -8.45 7.53 -8.04
N ALA A 228 -8.98 7.78 -9.25
CA ALA A 228 -10.39 7.56 -9.54
C ALA A 228 -10.78 6.09 -9.41
N ALA A 229 -9.88 5.16 -9.77
CA ALA A 229 -10.15 3.72 -9.66
C ALA A 229 -10.25 3.26 -8.20
N PHE A 230 -9.31 3.64 -7.33
CA PHE A 230 -9.25 3.13 -5.95
C PHE A 230 -9.90 4.06 -4.91
N THR A 231 -10.05 5.34 -5.22
CA THR A 231 -10.68 6.38 -4.41
C THR A 231 -11.76 7.08 -5.23
N GLY A 232 -12.87 6.39 -5.44
CA GLY A 232 -14.02 6.88 -6.19
C GLY A 232 -14.67 8.10 -5.55
N ALA A 233 -15.46 8.85 -6.33
CA ALA A 233 -16.08 10.10 -5.92
C ALA A 233 -17.01 9.96 -4.69
N SER A 234 -17.58 8.77 -4.46
CA SER A 234 -18.45 8.49 -3.32
C SER A 234 -17.72 7.82 -2.17
N CYS A 235 -16.39 7.70 -2.22
CA CYS A 235 -15.65 7.06 -1.14
C CYS A 235 -15.97 7.71 0.22
N GLY A 236 -16.36 6.88 1.17
CA GLY A 236 -16.88 7.28 2.47
C GLY A 236 -18.06 6.40 2.89
N ALA A 237 -18.86 6.88 3.83
CA ALA A 237 -20.07 6.21 4.31
C ALA A 237 -21.13 5.94 3.22
N ALA A 238 -21.17 6.76 2.16
CA ALA A 238 -22.11 6.62 1.05
C ALA A 238 -21.73 5.49 0.07
N CYS A 239 -20.47 5.08 0.04
CA CYS A 239 -20.00 3.99 -0.80
C CYS A 239 -20.43 2.65 -0.19
N GLY A 240 -21.65 2.19 -0.48
CA GLY A 240 -22.22 0.95 0.08
C GLY A 240 -22.33 -0.23 -0.88
N ASN A 241 -22.04 -0.05 -2.16
CA ASN A 241 -22.16 -1.07 -3.17
C ASN A 241 -20.88 -1.11 -4.03
N PRO A 242 -20.10 -2.20 -4.02
CA PRO A 242 -18.84 -2.26 -4.76
C PRO A 242 -19.05 -2.22 -6.28
N ARG A 243 -20.26 -2.48 -6.77
CA ARG A 243 -20.62 -2.39 -8.20
C ARG A 243 -20.94 -0.97 -8.66
N ASP A 244 -21.11 -0.03 -7.74
CA ASP A 244 -21.29 1.37 -8.11
C ASP A 244 -19.96 1.92 -8.65
N PRO A 245 -19.93 2.48 -9.89
CA PRO A 245 -18.72 3.07 -10.46
C PRO A 245 -18.13 4.23 -9.63
N ALA A 246 -18.96 4.95 -8.88
CA ALA A 246 -18.49 6.02 -8.00
C ALA A 246 -17.92 5.50 -6.67
N CYS A 247 -18.09 4.21 -6.39
CA CYS A 247 -17.74 3.57 -5.12
C CYS A 247 -16.46 2.73 -5.27
N SER A 248 -15.38 3.26 -4.71
CA SER A 248 -14.20 2.50 -4.32
C SER A 248 -13.48 3.32 -3.26
N CYS A 249 -13.00 2.65 -2.23
CA CYS A 249 -12.29 3.28 -1.14
C CYS A 249 -10.90 2.70 -0.94
N ASN A 250 -10.03 3.57 -0.45
CA ASN A 250 -8.68 3.24 -0.06
C ASN A 250 -8.42 3.86 1.31
N HIS A 251 -8.48 3.05 2.36
CA HIS A 251 -8.15 3.50 3.71
C HIS A 251 -6.71 4.04 3.73
N PRO A 252 -6.40 5.21 4.33
CA PRO A 252 -5.06 5.79 4.36
C PRO A 252 -4.13 5.14 5.40
N GLY A 253 -4.19 3.81 5.54
CA GLY A 253 -3.52 3.05 6.60
C GLY A 253 -2.43 2.10 6.10
N LEU A 254 -1.99 1.20 6.97
CA LEU A 254 -1.02 0.15 6.66
C LEU A 254 -1.75 -1.10 6.15
N TYR A 255 -1.33 -1.62 5.00
CA TYR A 255 -1.89 -2.81 4.37
C TYR A 255 -0.93 -3.98 4.46
N TRP A 256 -1.46 -5.15 4.80
CA TRP A 256 -0.66 -6.37 4.80
C TRP A 256 -0.19 -6.78 3.40
N ALA A 257 1.08 -7.17 3.30
CA ALA A 257 1.66 -7.82 2.13
C ALA A 257 2.02 -9.28 2.46
N ALA A 258 1.73 -10.19 1.53
CA ALA A 258 2.10 -11.60 1.58
C ALA A 258 3.55 -11.88 1.13
N THR A 259 4.43 -10.88 1.24
CA THR A 259 5.86 -11.08 0.99
C THR A 259 6.48 -11.74 2.21
N LYS A 260 7.22 -12.83 1.99
CA LYS A 260 7.89 -13.57 3.07
C LYS A 260 8.96 -12.67 3.74
N ASN A 261 8.95 -12.60 5.07
CA ASN A 261 10.12 -12.16 5.82
C ASN A 261 10.98 -13.38 6.18
N GLU A 262 12.16 -13.48 5.57
CA GLU A 262 13.09 -14.58 5.81
C GLU A 262 13.82 -14.46 7.15
N SER A 263 13.93 -13.24 7.69
CA SER A 263 14.66 -12.96 8.93
C SER A 263 13.85 -13.23 10.18
N ASN A 264 12.52 -13.09 10.11
CA ASN A 264 11.63 -13.34 11.25
C ASN A 264 10.28 -13.89 10.75
N PRO A 265 10.00 -15.19 10.95
CA PRO A 265 8.76 -15.82 10.48
C PRO A 265 7.50 -15.31 11.20
N ASP A 266 7.63 -14.69 12.37
CA ASP A 266 6.53 -14.17 13.18
C ASP A 266 6.08 -12.78 12.72
N SER A 267 6.78 -12.20 11.74
CA SER A 267 6.47 -10.89 11.19
C SER A 267 6.09 -10.96 9.71
N SER A 268 5.34 -9.96 9.25
CA SER A 268 5.03 -9.79 7.83
C SER A 268 5.29 -8.35 7.39
N TRP A 269 5.50 -8.18 6.09
CA TRP A 269 5.63 -6.86 5.48
C TRP A 269 4.27 -6.18 5.40
N MET A 270 4.26 -4.87 5.59
CA MET A 270 3.11 -4.00 5.37
C MET A 270 3.51 -2.77 4.57
N MET A 271 2.56 -2.23 3.80
CA MET A 271 2.73 -1.05 2.96
C MET A 271 1.84 0.07 3.47
N LEU A 272 2.39 1.26 3.67
CA LEU A 272 1.60 2.44 4.03
C LEU A 272 0.95 3.05 2.78
N PHE A 273 -0.38 3.16 2.79
CA PHE A 273 -1.18 3.68 1.67
C PHE A 273 -1.41 5.20 1.74
N TYR A 274 -0.58 5.88 2.52
CA TYR A 274 -0.59 7.33 2.73
C TYR A 274 0.84 7.81 3.01
N CYS A 275 1.34 8.80 2.28
CA CYS A 275 2.68 9.39 2.47
C CYS A 275 3.84 8.41 2.22
N ASN A 276 4.24 8.31 0.95
CA ASN A 276 5.50 7.77 0.43
C ASN A 276 5.59 6.25 0.24
N GLY A 277 4.53 5.47 0.47
CA GLY A 277 4.53 4.03 0.16
C GLY A 277 5.65 3.24 0.86
N ASN A 278 5.92 3.59 2.12
CA ASN A 278 6.96 2.94 2.89
C ASN A 278 6.56 1.52 3.30
N LEU A 279 7.55 0.62 3.27
CA LEU A 279 7.43 -0.74 3.77
C LEU A 279 7.86 -0.82 5.23
N PHE A 280 7.02 -1.45 6.04
CA PHE A 280 7.30 -1.74 7.45
C PHE A 280 7.19 -3.24 7.72
N LEU A 281 7.68 -3.65 8.89
CA LEU A 281 7.54 -5.00 9.42
C LEU A 281 6.81 -4.91 10.75
N ASP A 282 5.91 -5.84 11.00
CA ASP A 282 5.28 -6.00 12.31
C ASP A 282 4.86 -7.46 12.53
N LEU A 283 4.52 -7.78 13.78
CA LEU A 283 4.10 -9.10 14.22
C LEU A 283 2.78 -9.51 13.56
N LYS A 284 2.70 -10.79 13.22
CA LYS A 284 1.53 -11.42 12.60
C LYS A 284 0.28 -11.45 13.49
N SER A 285 0.44 -11.19 14.79
CA SER A 285 -0.65 -11.03 15.75
C SER A 285 -1.28 -9.63 15.73
N ASN A 286 -0.62 -8.62 15.15
CA ASN A 286 -1.20 -7.28 14.97
C ASN A 286 -2.17 -7.25 13.78
N ARG A 287 -2.99 -6.20 13.70
CA ARG A 287 -4.12 -6.09 12.78
C ARG A 287 -3.93 -4.92 11.83
N PHE A 288 -4.05 -5.19 10.54
CA PHE A 288 -3.87 -4.18 9.50
C PHE A 288 -4.83 -4.41 8.33
N TYR A 289 -4.98 -3.39 7.48
CA TYR A 289 -5.92 -3.42 6.38
C TYR A 289 -5.50 -4.43 5.32
N VAL A 290 -6.46 -4.90 4.55
CA VAL A 290 -6.25 -5.89 3.49
C VAL A 290 -6.96 -5.46 2.22
N ARG A 291 -6.49 -5.96 1.09
CA ARG A 291 -7.17 -5.87 -0.20
C ARG A 291 -6.80 -7.12 -1.00
N ALA A 292 -7.79 -7.82 -1.54
CA ALA A 292 -7.50 -9.02 -2.31
C ALA A 292 -7.04 -8.68 -3.73
N VAL A 293 -6.20 -9.56 -4.27
CA VAL A 293 -5.77 -9.54 -5.67
C VAL A 293 -5.90 -10.95 -6.25
N ARG A 294 -6.07 -11.03 -7.57
CA ARG A 294 -6.01 -12.27 -8.35
C ARG A 294 -5.36 -12.03 -9.71
N GLY A 295 -5.08 -13.10 -10.43
CA GLY A 295 -4.46 -13.04 -11.75
C GLY A 295 -2.99 -12.63 -11.73
N GLY A 296 -2.56 -12.01 -12.84
CA GLY A 296 -1.15 -11.68 -13.14
C GLY A 296 -0.48 -12.69 -14.08
N ALA A 297 0.46 -12.23 -14.89
CA ALA A 297 1.36 -13.13 -15.61
C ALA A 297 2.21 -13.93 -14.59
N PRO A 298 2.59 -15.20 -14.87
CA PRO A 298 3.57 -15.89 -14.04
C PRO A 298 4.83 -15.01 -13.95
N GLN A 299 5.28 -14.75 -12.72
CA GLN A 299 6.57 -14.10 -12.46
C GLN A 299 7.61 -14.83 -13.32
N ARG A 300 8.18 -14.13 -14.30
CA ARG A 300 9.17 -14.72 -15.21
C ARG A 300 10.35 -15.19 -14.33
N PRO A 301 10.85 -16.43 -14.50
CA PRO A 301 11.92 -16.97 -13.67
C PRO A 301 13.20 -16.14 -13.75
#